data_AF-A0A3N4N7J2-F1
#
_entry.id   AF-A0A3N4N7J2-F1
#
_cell.length_a   1.000
_cell.length_b   1.000
_cell.length_c   1.000
_cell.angle_alpha   90.00
_cell.angle_beta   90.00
_cell.angle_gamma   90.00
#
_symmetry.space_group_name_H-M   'P 1'
#
loop_
_entity.id
_entity.type
_entity.pdbx_description
1 polymer ?
#
loop_
_entity_poly.entity_id
_entity_poly.type
_entity_poly.pdbx_seq_one_letter_code
_entity_poly.pdbx_strand_id
1 'polypeptide(L)'
;MEIKRQYQSDDIKIQAICTDYWAVNDKQEFIYTVTALRQKYELKQNELLNIAKNHSSVIFQAMCFECGAEYIERQIYQRKDYDDILQLLMLDKTAFICPICQVEAERIAQEQQQFLDQQRYEYLEKILINSLNNFPNEAFTLKQKISLLAAMRFAINEDFSCIQAITHILAGKLTPSTDLDRQIIEGLYRVGLLAISPNSDKTAFTWQENSEFHFNPLGVDWIVVTPPDCTLSQFIPN
;
A
#
# COMPACT_ATOMS: atom_id res chain seq x y z
N MET A 1 -9.26 24.31 -20.13
CA MET A 1 -9.93 24.65 -18.87
C MET A 1 -10.93 25.74 -19.17
N GLU A 2 -12.20 25.49 -18.86
CA GLU A 2 -13.29 26.40 -19.20
C GLU A 2 -13.98 26.84 -17.92
N ILE A 3 -14.31 28.14 -17.82
CA ILE A 3 -15.03 28.72 -16.68
C ILE A 3 -16.41 29.12 -17.17
N LYS A 4 -17.44 28.35 -16.80
CA LYS A 4 -18.82 28.73 -17.09
C LYS A 4 -19.35 29.56 -15.92
N ARG A 5 -19.77 30.80 -16.19
CA ARG A 5 -20.31 31.72 -15.18
C ARG A 5 -21.82 31.50 -15.05
N GLN A 6 -22.31 31.41 -13.82
CA GLN A 6 -23.73 31.36 -13.52
C GLN A 6 -24.13 32.57 -12.68
N TYR A 7 -25.14 33.30 -13.13
CA TYR A 7 -25.71 34.44 -12.42
C TYR A 7 -27.10 34.10 -11.92
N GLN A 8 -27.39 34.47 -10.67
CA GLN A 8 -28.66 34.17 -10.00
C GLN A 8 -29.59 35.39 -9.91
N SER A 9 -29.13 36.56 -10.37
CA SER A 9 -29.89 37.82 -10.35
C SER A 9 -30.14 38.30 -11.78
N ASP A 10 -31.36 38.79 -12.04
CA ASP A 10 -31.75 39.46 -13.30
C ASP A 10 -31.39 40.96 -13.31
N ASP A 11 -30.86 41.50 -12.20
CA ASP A 11 -30.41 42.89 -12.14
C ASP A 11 -29.12 43.07 -12.94
N ILE A 12 -29.20 43.88 -14.00
CA ILE A 12 -28.11 44.18 -14.92
C ILE A 12 -26.87 44.72 -14.18
N LYS A 13 -27.05 45.52 -13.12
CA LYS A 13 -25.92 46.05 -12.33
C LYS A 13 -25.24 44.94 -11.54
N ILE A 14 -26.02 44.05 -10.92
CA ILE A 14 -25.48 42.90 -10.17
C ILE A 14 -24.74 41.94 -11.12
N GLN A 15 -25.31 41.65 -12.28
CA GLN A 15 -24.65 40.84 -13.30
C GLN A 15 -23.34 41.47 -13.78
N ALA A 16 -23.30 42.78 -14.00
CA ALA A 16 -22.07 43.48 -14.39
C ALA A 16 -20.99 43.38 -13.30
N ILE A 17 -21.35 43.60 -12.03
CA ILE A 17 -20.44 43.45 -10.88
C ILE A 17 -19.88 42.02 -10.83
N CYS A 18 -20.74 41.01 -10.96
CA CYS A 18 -20.35 39.61 -10.91
C CYS A 18 -19.48 39.21 -12.11
N THR A 19 -19.76 39.75 -13.29
CA THR A 19 -18.98 39.51 -14.51
C THR A 19 -17.55 40.00 -14.33
N ASP A 20 -17.38 41.24 -13.87
CA ASP A 20 -16.05 41.81 -13.59
C ASP A 20 -15.38 41.11 -12.40
N TYR A 21 -16.15 40.67 -11.41
CA TYR A 21 -15.63 39.89 -10.30
C TYR A 21 -15.08 38.51 -10.75
N TRP A 22 -15.60 37.89 -11.80
CA TRP A 22 -15.09 36.62 -12.32
C TRP A 22 -14.30 36.75 -13.63
N ALA A 23 -13.85 37.96 -13.96
CA ALA A 23 -13.05 38.22 -15.15
C ALA A 23 -11.60 37.74 -14.91
N VAL A 24 -11.13 36.83 -15.76
CA VAL A 24 -9.75 36.29 -15.75
C VAL A 24 -9.09 36.52 -17.11
N ASN A 25 -7.76 36.64 -17.11
CA ASN A 25 -6.95 36.78 -18.33
C ASN A 25 -6.60 35.41 -18.95
N ASP A 26 -5.83 35.41 -20.04
CA ASP A 26 -5.39 34.18 -20.72
C ASP A 26 -4.52 33.27 -19.83
N LYS A 27 -3.89 33.84 -18.80
CA LYS A 27 -3.10 33.13 -17.79
C LYS A 27 -3.93 32.65 -16.59
N GLN A 28 -5.26 32.78 -16.65
CA GLN A 28 -6.19 32.40 -15.57
C GLN A 28 -6.04 33.25 -14.29
N GLU A 29 -5.47 34.44 -14.40
CA GLU A 29 -5.36 35.39 -13.29
C GLU A 29 -6.51 36.41 -13.34
N PHE A 30 -7.02 36.83 -12.18
CA PHE A 30 -8.11 37.82 -12.13
C PHE A 30 -7.70 39.18 -12.70
N ILE A 31 -8.48 39.69 -13.65
CA ILE A 31 -8.22 40.99 -14.33
C ILE A 31 -8.33 42.15 -13.34
N TYR A 32 -9.34 42.11 -12.45
CA TYR A 32 -9.60 43.17 -11.49
C TYR A 32 -9.35 42.71 -10.06
N THR A 33 -8.64 43.53 -9.28
CA THR A 33 -8.53 43.34 -7.82
C THR A 33 -9.84 43.75 -7.14
N VAL A 34 -10.10 43.20 -5.94
CA VAL A 34 -11.25 43.59 -5.11
C VAL A 34 -11.26 45.11 -4.85
N THR A 35 -10.09 45.71 -4.63
CA THR A 35 -9.95 47.15 -4.42
C THR A 35 -10.36 47.97 -5.64
N ALA A 36 -9.96 47.54 -6.85
CA ALA A 36 -10.33 48.22 -8.10
C ALA A 36 -11.85 48.15 -8.34
N LEU A 37 -12.48 47.00 -8.09
CA LEU A 37 -13.92 46.83 -8.23
C LEU A 37 -14.72 47.67 -7.23
N ARG A 38 -14.26 47.76 -5.98
CA ARG A 38 -14.87 48.63 -4.96
C ARG A 38 -14.90 50.09 -5.39
N GLN A 39 -13.81 50.58 -5.98
CA GLN A 39 -13.73 51.95 -6.49
C GLN A 39 -14.62 52.13 -7.72
N LYS A 40 -14.60 51.17 -8.66
CA LYS A 40 -15.39 51.22 -9.90
C LYS A 40 -16.90 51.27 -9.65
N TYR A 41 -17.38 50.52 -8.66
CA TYR A 41 -18.81 50.40 -8.35
C TYR A 41 -19.24 51.18 -7.10
N GLU A 42 -18.33 51.92 -6.47
CA GLU A 42 -18.58 52.70 -5.24
C GLU A 42 -19.14 51.86 -4.08
N LEU A 43 -18.65 50.62 -3.93
CA LEU A 43 -19.12 49.65 -2.93
C LEU A 43 -18.12 49.47 -1.78
N LYS A 44 -18.65 49.16 -0.59
CA LYS A 44 -17.81 48.63 0.50
C LYS A 44 -17.35 47.20 0.16
N GLN A 45 -16.23 46.79 0.73
CA GLN A 45 -15.67 45.45 0.47
C GLN A 45 -16.66 44.33 0.80
N ASN A 46 -17.30 44.40 1.96
CA ASN A 46 -18.25 43.37 2.40
C ASN A 46 -19.49 43.32 1.49
N GLU A 47 -19.93 44.46 0.96
CA GLU A 47 -21.06 44.55 0.02
C GLU A 47 -20.70 43.86 -1.30
N LEU A 48 -19.53 44.19 -1.88
CA LEU A 48 -19.04 43.54 -3.10
C LEU A 48 -18.90 42.02 -2.95
N LEU A 49 -18.28 41.57 -1.85
CA LEU A 49 -18.07 40.14 -1.61
C LEU A 49 -19.39 39.39 -1.36
N ASN A 50 -20.35 40.01 -0.66
CA ASN A 50 -21.68 39.43 -0.48
C ASN A 50 -22.43 39.34 -1.80
N ILE A 51 -22.36 40.37 -2.65
CA ILE A 51 -22.98 40.35 -3.97
C ILE A 51 -22.40 39.20 -4.80
N ALA A 52 -21.07 39.11 -4.89
CA ALA A 52 -20.41 38.05 -5.65
C ALA A 52 -20.79 36.65 -5.13
N LYS A 53 -20.72 36.43 -3.81
CA LYS A 53 -21.00 35.13 -3.19
C LYS A 53 -22.45 34.68 -3.36
N ASN A 54 -23.41 35.60 -3.26
CA ASN A 54 -24.83 35.27 -3.22
C ASN A 54 -25.53 35.37 -4.59
N HIS A 55 -24.90 35.98 -5.59
CA HIS A 55 -25.51 36.17 -6.91
C HIS A 55 -24.69 35.60 -8.06
N SER A 56 -23.54 35.02 -7.79
CA SER A 56 -22.72 34.41 -8.83
C SER A 56 -21.94 33.20 -8.36
N SER A 57 -21.63 32.34 -9.31
CA SER A 57 -20.68 31.25 -9.14
C SER A 57 -20.01 30.97 -10.48
N VAL A 58 -18.89 30.26 -10.42
CA VAL A 58 -18.22 29.71 -11.60
C VAL A 58 -18.17 28.20 -11.52
N ILE A 59 -18.48 27.54 -12.62
CA ILE A 59 -18.27 26.11 -12.78
C ILE A 59 -16.87 25.94 -13.33
N PHE A 60 -16.04 25.29 -12.52
CA PHE A 60 -14.72 24.83 -12.90
C PHE A 60 -14.82 23.41 -13.46
N GLN A 61 -14.43 23.25 -14.71
CA GLN A 61 -14.38 21.95 -15.39
C GLN A 61 -12.93 21.55 -15.66
N ALA A 62 -12.52 20.39 -15.15
CA ALA A 62 -11.22 19.77 -15.43
C ALA A 62 -11.36 18.32 -15.89
N MET A 63 -10.40 17.91 -16.70
CA MET A 63 -10.29 16.55 -17.24
C MET A 63 -9.38 15.71 -16.36
N CYS A 64 -9.66 14.41 -16.30
CA CYS A 64 -8.76 13.43 -15.70
C CYS A 64 -7.43 13.42 -16.45
N PHE A 65 -6.29 13.46 -15.74
CA PHE A 65 -4.97 13.41 -16.37
C PHE A 65 -4.66 12.06 -17.03
N GLU A 66 -5.25 10.96 -16.54
CA GLU A 66 -4.98 9.61 -17.03
C GLU A 66 -5.84 9.28 -18.26
N CYS A 67 -7.16 9.39 -18.14
CA CYS A 67 -8.08 8.98 -19.21
C CYS A 67 -8.63 10.13 -20.06
N GLY A 68 -8.33 11.39 -19.71
CA GLY A 68 -8.84 12.57 -20.43
C GLY A 68 -10.35 12.82 -20.27
N ALA A 69 -11.07 11.99 -19.51
CA ALA A 69 -12.51 12.17 -19.29
C ALA A 69 -12.77 13.45 -18.50
N GLU A 70 -13.81 14.19 -18.88
CA GLU A 70 -14.35 15.28 -18.07
C GLU A 70 -14.82 14.70 -16.75
N TYR A 71 -14.14 15.06 -15.66
CA TYR A 71 -14.27 14.35 -14.40
C TYR A 71 -14.58 15.29 -13.23
N ILE A 72 -14.01 16.50 -13.23
CA ILE A 72 -14.21 17.42 -12.11
C ILE A 72 -15.07 18.57 -12.61
N GLU A 73 -16.32 18.57 -12.17
CA GLU A 73 -17.18 19.75 -12.18
C GLU A 73 -17.32 20.25 -10.75
N ARG A 74 -16.77 21.43 -10.46
CA ARG A 74 -16.92 22.08 -9.15
C ARG A 74 -17.51 23.47 -9.33
N GLN A 75 -18.57 23.72 -8.59
CA GLN A 75 -19.15 25.06 -8.48
C GLN A 75 -18.40 25.83 -7.39
N ILE A 76 -17.83 26.97 -7.79
CA ILE A 76 -17.00 27.81 -6.95
C ILE A 76 -17.70 29.14 -6.72
N TYR A 77 -17.74 29.58 -5.47
CA TYR A 77 -18.43 30.80 -5.04
C TYR A 77 -17.46 31.90 -4.59
N GLN A 78 -16.17 31.57 -4.40
CA GLN A 78 -15.15 32.51 -3.93
C GLN A 78 -13.87 32.38 -4.75
N ARG A 79 -13.19 33.51 -4.97
CA ARG A 79 -11.94 33.54 -5.74
C ARG A 79 -10.81 32.72 -5.09
N LYS A 80 -10.80 32.67 -3.75
CA LYS A 80 -9.81 31.87 -3.00
C LYS A 80 -9.89 30.40 -3.38
N ASP A 81 -11.09 29.82 -3.41
CA ASP A 81 -11.28 28.41 -3.76
C ASP A 81 -10.84 28.11 -5.21
N TYR A 82 -10.98 29.10 -6.11
CA TYR A 82 -10.48 29.01 -7.48
C TYR A 82 -8.95 29.01 -7.53
N ASP A 83 -8.30 29.93 -6.80
CA ASP A 83 -6.84 29.99 -6.71
C ASP A 83 -6.26 28.70 -6.08
N ASP A 84 -6.89 28.18 -5.02
CA ASP A 84 -6.49 26.95 -4.34
C ASP A 84 -6.54 25.75 -5.31
N ILE A 85 -7.58 25.66 -6.15
CA ILE A 85 -7.71 24.61 -7.17
C ILE A 85 -6.63 24.75 -8.26
N LEU A 86 -6.35 25.97 -8.73
CA LEU A 86 -5.28 26.21 -9.70
C LEU A 86 -3.91 25.86 -9.14
N GLN A 87 -3.64 26.20 -7.88
CA GLN A 87 -2.39 25.88 -7.22
C GLN A 87 -2.21 24.36 -7.08
N LEU A 88 -3.27 23.64 -6.70
CA LEU A 88 -3.26 22.18 -6.66
C LEU A 88 -2.94 21.57 -8.04
N LEU A 89 -3.55 22.08 -9.11
CA LEU A 89 -3.25 21.63 -10.49
C LEU A 89 -1.77 21.79 -10.87
N MET A 90 -1.12 22.86 -10.40
CA MET A 90 0.27 23.15 -10.71
C MET A 90 1.25 22.29 -9.90
N LEU A 91 0.92 22.01 -8.64
CA LEU A 91 1.79 21.28 -7.71
C LEU A 91 1.65 19.76 -7.85
N ASP A 92 0.43 19.27 -8.03
CA ASP A 92 0.13 17.85 -8.01
C ASP A 92 -0.91 17.49 -9.06
N LYS A 93 -0.43 17.02 -10.22
CA LYS A 93 -1.30 16.54 -11.30
C LYS A 93 -2.09 15.30 -10.89
N THR A 94 -1.63 14.53 -9.90
CA THR A 94 -2.33 13.32 -9.43
C THR A 94 -3.59 13.65 -8.63
N ALA A 95 -3.71 14.88 -8.13
CA ALA A 95 -4.91 15.38 -7.45
C ALA A 95 -6.17 15.44 -8.36
N PHE A 96 -6.00 15.28 -9.68
CA PHE A 96 -7.07 15.33 -10.67
C PHE A 96 -7.18 14.01 -11.47
N ILE A 97 -6.89 12.88 -10.84
CA ILE A 97 -7.18 11.54 -11.39
C ILE A 97 -8.60 11.13 -10.98
N CYS A 98 -9.38 10.59 -11.91
CA CYS A 98 -10.74 10.15 -11.62
C CYS A 98 -10.79 8.86 -10.78
N PRO A 99 -11.87 8.61 -10.01
CA PRO A 99 -12.01 7.44 -9.15
C PRO A 99 -11.90 6.15 -9.94
N ILE A 100 -12.34 6.15 -11.20
CA ILE A 100 -12.20 4.99 -12.08
C ILE A 100 -10.71 4.69 -12.33
N CYS A 101 -9.91 5.70 -12.68
CA CYS A 101 -8.47 5.53 -12.89
C CYS A 101 -7.72 5.22 -11.60
N GLN A 102 -8.15 5.76 -10.45
CA GLN A 102 -7.58 5.43 -9.15
C GLN A 102 -7.85 3.96 -8.80
N VAL A 103 -9.11 3.51 -8.90
CA VAL A 103 -9.49 2.12 -8.66
C VAL A 103 -8.77 1.17 -9.62
N GLU A 104 -8.62 1.55 -10.89
CA GLU A 104 -7.91 0.74 -11.86
C GLU A 104 -6.41 0.65 -11.54
N ALA A 105 -5.77 1.75 -11.13
CA ALA A 105 -4.38 1.74 -10.70
C ALA A 105 -4.18 0.86 -9.44
N GLU A 106 -5.10 0.93 -8.48
CA GLU A 106 -5.10 0.06 -7.30
C GLU A 106 -5.27 -1.42 -7.69
N ARG A 107 -6.19 -1.72 -8.62
CA ARG A 107 -6.40 -3.08 -9.15
C ARG A 107 -5.12 -3.61 -9.80
N ILE A 108 -4.49 -2.83 -10.68
CA ILE A 108 -3.25 -3.22 -11.35
C ILE A 108 -2.13 -3.46 -10.34
N ALA A 109 -1.98 -2.58 -9.34
CA ALA A 109 -0.98 -2.75 -8.28
C ALA A 109 -1.25 -4.03 -7.46
N GLN A 110 -2.51 -4.32 -7.14
CA GLN A 110 -2.89 -5.53 -6.43
C GLN A 110 -2.61 -6.79 -7.25
N GLU A 111 -2.91 -6.78 -8.56
CA GLU A 111 -2.63 -7.89 -9.46
C GLU A 111 -1.13 -8.15 -9.63
N GLN A 112 -0.33 -7.09 -9.77
CA GLN A 112 1.13 -7.21 -9.80
C GLN A 112 1.67 -7.79 -8.49
N GLN A 113 1.16 -7.34 -7.35
CA GLN A 113 1.56 -7.86 -6.05
C GLN A 113 1.19 -9.34 -5.90
N GLN A 114 -0.03 -9.74 -6.30
CA GLN A 114 -0.47 -11.13 -6.29
C GLN A 114 0.41 -12.01 -7.19
N PHE A 115 0.77 -11.52 -8.38
CA PHE A 115 1.64 -12.24 -9.30
C PHE A 115 3.04 -12.46 -8.71
N LEU A 116 3.65 -11.43 -8.10
CA LEU A 116 4.94 -11.56 -7.41
C LEU A 116 4.86 -12.53 -6.23
N ASP A 117 3.76 -12.50 -5.49
CA ASP A 117 3.52 -13.41 -4.37
C ASP A 117 3.39 -14.87 -4.82
N GLN A 118 2.74 -15.10 -5.95
CA GLN A 118 2.66 -16.43 -6.55
C GLN A 118 4.04 -16.93 -6.98
N GLN A 119 4.84 -16.11 -7.65
CA GLN A 119 6.21 -16.49 -8.02
C GLN A 119 7.06 -16.83 -6.78
N ARG A 120 6.90 -16.06 -5.71
CA ARG A 120 7.56 -16.35 -4.43
C ARG A 120 7.19 -17.72 -3.90
N TYR A 121 5.90 -18.00 -3.85
CA TYR A 121 5.37 -19.26 -3.35
C TYR A 121 5.90 -20.44 -4.17
N GLU A 122 5.83 -20.36 -5.50
CA GLU A 122 6.33 -21.39 -6.41
C GLU A 122 7.83 -21.66 -6.24
N TYR A 123 8.61 -20.61 -5.97
CA TYR A 123 10.04 -20.74 -5.71
C TYR A 123 10.33 -21.43 -4.37
N LEU A 124 9.64 -21.04 -3.28
CA LEU A 124 9.78 -21.71 -1.97
C LEU A 124 9.32 -23.17 -2.03
N GLU A 125 8.26 -23.45 -2.78
CA GLU A 125 7.77 -24.82 -3.00
C GLU A 125 8.83 -25.68 -3.72
N LYS A 126 9.53 -25.14 -4.72
CA LYS A 126 10.65 -25.83 -5.37
C LYS A 126 11.79 -26.15 -4.39
N ILE A 127 12.13 -25.20 -3.50
CA ILE A 127 13.15 -25.42 -2.46
C ILE A 127 12.70 -26.53 -1.50
N LEU A 128 11.44 -26.52 -1.09
CA LEU A 128 10.88 -27.54 -0.21
C LEU A 128 10.95 -28.92 -0.86
N ILE A 129 10.46 -29.06 -2.10
CA ILE A 129 10.51 -30.31 -2.85
C ILE A 129 11.95 -30.81 -2.99
N ASN A 130 12.88 -29.91 -3.30
CA ASN A 130 14.30 -30.26 -3.37
C ASN A 130 14.86 -30.74 -2.01
N SER A 131 14.42 -30.14 -0.90
CA SER A 131 14.85 -30.55 0.45
C SER A 131 14.30 -31.92 0.82
N LEU A 132 13.03 -32.20 0.48
CA LEU A 132 12.39 -33.50 0.70
C LEU A 132 13.05 -34.61 -0.14
N ASN A 133 13.36 -34.33 -1.40
CA ASN A 133 13.98 -35.31 -2.30
C ASN A 133 15.46 -35.60 -1.95
N ASN A 134 16.15 -34.65 -1.32
CA ASN A 134 17.56 -34.78 -0.93
C ASN A 134 17.71 -34.97 0.57
N PHE A 135 16.78 -35.71 1.20
CA PHE A 135 16.87 -36.01 2.62
C PHE A 135 18.24 -36.65 2.96
N PRO A 136 18.93 -36.18 4.03
CA PRO A 136 20.24 -36.71 4.38
C PRO A 136 20.17 -38.21 4.70
N ASN A 137 20.95 -39.01 3.98
CA ASN A 137 21.05 -40.46 4.23
C ASN A 137 21.93 -40.79 5.45
N GLU A 138 22.55 -39.78 6.07
CA GLU A 138 23.41 -39.95 7.24
C GLU A 138 22.59 -39.99 8.54
N ALA A 139 23.05 -40.78 9.51
CA ALA A 139 22.42 -40.84 10.82
C ALA A 139 22.64 -39.52 11.58
N PHE A 140 21.55 -38.81 11.90
CA PHE A 140 21.62 -37.61 12.72
C PHE A 140 22.17 -37.89 14.13
N THR A 141 23.00 -36.97 14.59
CA THR A 141 23.55 -36.97 15.95
C THR A 141 22.44 -36.84 17.00
N LEU A 142 22.71 -37.31 18.22
CA LEU A 142 21.79 -37.14 19.35
C LEU A 142 21.46 -35.66 19.59
N LYS A 143 22.44 -34.76 19.44
CA LYS A 143 22.25 -33.32 19.59
C LYS A 143 21.21 -32.78 18.59
N GLN A 144 21.29 -33.18 17.32
CA GLN A 144 20.33 -32.76 16.29
C GLN A 144 18.93 -33.28 16.59
N LYS A 145 18.79 -34.56 17.00
CA LYS A 145 17.51 -35.16 17.38
C LYS A 145 16.85 -34.43 18.55
N ILE A 146 17.61 -34.14 19.61
CA ILE A 146 17.13 -33.38 20.77
C ILE A 146 16.73 -31.96 20.36
N SER A 147 17.53 -31.31 19.51
CA SER A 147 17.28 -29.95 19.04
C SER A 147 15.97 -29.88 18.23
N LEU A 148 15.73 -30.85 17.34
CA LEU A 148 14.50 -30.96 16.58
C LEU A 148 13.30 -31.17 17.50
N LEU A 149 13.39 -32.12 18.43
CA LEU A 149 12.31 -32.39 19.39
C LEU A 149 11.99 -31.17 20.25
N ALA A 150 13.01 -30.42 20.69
CA ALA A 150 12.83 -29.19 21.44
C ALA A 150 12.10 -28.12 20.62
N ALA A 151 12.52 -27.91 19.36
CA ALA A 151 11.87 -26.97 18.45
C ALA A 151 10.41 -27.33 18.17
N MET A 152 10.13 -28.62 17.88
CA MET A 152 8.77 -29.12 17.70
C MET A 152 7.93 -28.91 18.95
N ARG A 153 8.40 -29.33 20.13
CA ARG A 153 7.65 -29.16 21.38
C ARG A 153 7.35 -27.69 21.69
N PHE A 154 8.21 -26.78 21.28
CA PHE A 154 8.07 -25.36 21.58
C PHE A 154 7.11 -24.64 20.61
N ALA A 155 7.16 -24.96 19.31
CA ALA A 155 6.50 -24.14 18.29
C ALA A 155 5.78 -24.95 17.20
N ILE A 156 5.57 -26.26 17.34
CA ILE A 156 4.73 -26.98 16.39
C ILE A 156 3.29 -26.47 16.42
N ASN A 157 2.68 -26.33 15.24
CA ASN A 157 1.28 -25.97 15.11
C ASN A 157 0.35 -27.14 15.47
N GLU A 158 -0.94 -26.84 15.66
CA GLU A 158 -1.93 -27.80 16.18
C GLU A 158 -2.17 -29.01 15.27
N ASP A 159 -2.04 -28.84 13.96
CA ASP A 159 -2.20 -29.89 12.96
C ASP A 159 -0.87 -30.61 12.65
N PHE A 160 0.21 -30.27 13.36
CA PHE A 160 1.54 -30.86 13.22
C PHE A 160 2.15 -30.74 11.81
N SER A 161 1.69 -29.77 11.01
CA SER A 161 2.17 -29.56 9.65
C SER A 161 3.42 -28.68 9.57
N CYS A 162 3.66 -27.80 10.54
CA CYS A 162 4.87 -26.98 10.59
C CYS A 162 5.28 -26.60 12.03
N ILE A 163 6.55 -26.28 12.20
CA ILE A 163 7.05 -25.53 13.35
C ILE A 163 6.90 -24.05 13.02
N GLN A 164 6.04 -23.36 13.73
CA GLN A 164 5.76 -21.93 13.57
C GLN A 164 7.02 -21.10 13.87
N ALA A 165 7.09 -19.92 13.25
CA ALA A 165 8.13 -18.94 13.52
C ALA A 165 8.23 -18.65 15.02
N ILE A 166 9.45 -18.77 15.57
CA ILE A 166 9.72 -18.52 16.99
C ILE A 166 9.30 -17.11 17.41
N THR A 167 9.41 -16.13 16.51
CA THR A 167 8.96 -14.74 16.78
C THR A 167 7.45 -14.60 16.98
N HIS A 168 6.65 -15.58 16.54
CA HIS A 168 5.19 -15.57 16.74
C HIS A 168 4.76 -16.19 18.09
N ILE A 169 5.66 -16.91 18.77
CA ILE A 169 5.35 -17.58 20.02
C ILE A 169 5.47 -16.59 21.19
N LEU A 170 4.32 -16.14 21.71
CA LEU A 170 4.24 -15.23 22.86
C LEU A 170 4.70 -15.87 24.18
N ALA A 171 4.71 -17.21 24.25
CA ALA A 171 4.90 -17.98 25.47
C ALA A 171 6.36 -18.03 25.99
N GLY A 172 7.32 -17.41 25.29
CA GLY A 172 8.69 -17.29 25.77
C GLY A 172 9.74 -17.57 24.70
N LYS A 173 10.85 -18.19 25.09
CA LYS A 173 11.97 -18.53 24.22
C LYS A 173 12.18 -20.04 24.22
N LEU A 174 12.67 -20.60 23.11
CA LEU A 174 13.02 -22.02 22.99
C LEU A 174 14.17 -22.37 23.95
N THR A 175 15.11 -21.45 24.12
CA THR A 175 16.27 -21.55 25.01
C THR A 175 16.42 -20.28 25.86
N PRO A 176 17.36 -20.21 26.81
CA PRO A 176 17.57 -19.01 27.62
C PRO A 176 17.95 -17.74 26.83
N SER A 177 18.38 -17.87 25.56
CA SER A 177 18.78 -16.73 24.74
C SER A 177 18.41 -16.91 23.28
N THR A 178 18.00 -15.82 22.63
CA THR A 178 17.60 -15.80 21.21
C THR A 178 18.73 -16.20 20.27
N ASP A 179 19.99 -15.97 20.64
CA ASP A 179 21.15 -16.41 19.85
C ASP A 179 21.28 -17.93 19.81
N LEU A 180 20.97 -18.61 20.91
CA LEU A 180 20.94 -20.07 20.97
C LEU A 180 19.75 -20.63 20.20
N ASP A 181 18.59 -19.97 20.24
CA ASP A 181 17.43 -20.33 19.40
C ASP A 181 17.83 -20.31 17.92
N ARG A 182 18.47 -19.22 17.49
CA ARG A 182 18.97 -19.06 16.12
C ARG A 182 19.97 -20.16 15.75
N GLN A 183 20.95 -20.43 16.61
CA GLN A 183 21.95 -21.48 16.35
C GLN A 183 21.32 -22.87 16.22
N ILE A 184 20.30 -23.18 17.03
CA ILE A 184 19.57 -24.44 16.94
C ILE A 184 18.85 -24.54 15.60
N ILE A 185 18.04 -23.53 15.25
CA ILE A 185 17.23 -23.54 14.03
C ILE A 185 18.11 -23.54 12.78
N GLU A 186 19.12 -22.68 12.72
CA GLU A 186 20.07 -22.66 11.60
C GLU A 186 20.84 -23.98 11.51
N GLY A 187 21.21 -24.58 12.65
CA GLY A 187 21.88 -25.87 12.69
C GLY A 187 21.02 -26.99 12.10
N LEU A 188 19.74 -27.04 12.44
CA LEU A 188 18.79 -28.02 11.89
C LEU A 188 18.52 -27.79 10.39
N TYR A 189 18.39 -26.53 9.98
CA TYR A 189 18.23 -26.16 8.57
C TYR A 189 19.45 -26.57 7.72
N ARG A 190 20.67 -26.22 8.17
CA ARG A 190 21.91 -26.52 7.43
C ARG A 190 22.15 -28.00 7.18
N VAL A 191 21.64 -28.86 8.07
CA VAL A 191 21.77 -30.32 7.93
C VAL A 191 20.56 -30.96 7.25
N GLY A 192 19.64 -30.16 6.70
CA GLY A 192 18.50 -30.65 5.92
C GLY A 192 17.37 -31.26 6.74
N LEU A 193 17.32 -31.04 8.06
CA LEU A 193 16.20 -31.50 8.91
C LEU A 193 15.00 -30.56 8.88
N LEU A 194 15.22 -29.30 8.52
CA LEU A 194 14.17 -28.31 8.32
C LEU A 194 14.24 -27.77 6.89
N ALA A 195 13.08 -27.49 6.33
CA ALA A 195 12.91 -26.71 5.11
C ALA A 195 12.01 -25.51 5.41
N ILE A 196 12.19 -24.41 4.69
CA ILE A 196 11.35 -23.23 4.85
C ILE A 196 9.95 -23.56 4.33
N SER A 197 8.92 -23.26 5.12
CA SER A 197 7.53 -23.41 4.69
C SER A 197 7.20 -22.37 3.61
N PRO A 198 6.59 -22.75 2.46
CA PRO A 198 6.10 -21.82 1.45
C PRO A 198 5.04 -20.83 1.99
N ASN A 199 4.39 -21.19 3.10
CA ASN A 199 3.38 -20.38 3.77
C ASN A 199 3.94 -19.36 4.76
N SER A 200 5.27 -19.30 4.92
CA SER A 200 5.93 -18.33 5.81
C SER A 200 5.57 -16.88 5.46
N ASP A 201 5.52 -16.03 6.49
CA ASP A 201 5.23 -14.60 6.31
C ASP A 201 6.25 -13.93 5.39
N LYS A 202 5.76 -13.11 4.45
CA LYS A 202 6.55 -12.39 3.45
C LYS A 202 7.56 -11.45 4.09
N THR A 203 7.19 -10.86 5.23
CA THR A 203 8.02 -9.91 5.98
C THR A 203 9.28 -10.55 6.57
N ALA A 204 9.32 -11.89 6.66
CA ALA A 204 10.49 -12.63 7.10
C ALA A 204 11.59 -12.74 6.03
N PHE A 205 11.31 -12.32 4.79
CA PHE A 205 12.19 -12.43 3.64
C PHE A 205 12.65 -11.06 3.12
N THR A 206 13.88 -10.99 2.64
CA THR A 206 14.43 -9.86 1.90
C THR A 206 14.94 -10.37 0.55
N TRP A 207 14.23 -10.03 -0.52
CA TRP A 207 14.53 -10.47 -1.88
C TRP A 207 15.58 -9.56 -2.51
N GLN A 208 16.59 -10.16 -3.16
CA GLN A 208 17.57 -9.45 -3.96
C GLN A 208 17.25 -9.59 -5.46
N GLU A 209 17.79 -8.68 -6.27
CA GLU A 209 17.56 -8.63 -7.74
C GLU A 209 17.98 -9.93 -8.46
N ASN A 210 18.86 -10.75 -7.86
CA ASN A 210 19.39 -11.98 -8.46
C ASN A 210 18.63 -13.26 -8.11
N SER A 211 17.39 -13.18 -7.62
CA SER A 211 16.63 -14.34 -7.12
C SER A 211 17.29 -15.04 -5.91
N GLU A 212 18.26 -14.40 -5.27
CA GLU A 212 18.73 -14.75 -3.93
C GLU A 212 17.84 -14.05 -2.91
N PHE A 213 17.59 -14.73 -1.79
CA PHE A 213 16.83 -14.14 -0.69
C PHE A 213 17.56 -14.36 0.62
N HIS A 214 17.50 -13.35 1.47
CA HIS A 214 17.81 -13.51 2.88
C HIS A 214 16.51 -13.72 3.64
N PHE A 215 16.58 -14.48 4.73
CA PHE A 215 15.44 -14.66 5.60
C PHE A 215 15.90 -14.64 7.05
N ASN A 216 14.99 -14.29 7.95
CA ASN A 216 15.22 -14.44 9.38
C ASN A 216 14.83 -15.87 9.81
N PRO A 217 15.77 -16.74 10.24
CA PRO A 217 15.48 -18.10 10.67
C PRO A 217 14.46 -18.20 11.82
N LEU A 218 14.35 -17.16 12.64
CA LEU A 218 13.36 -17.13 13.73
C LEU A 218 11.99 -16.61 13.28
N GLY A 219 11.91 -16.01 12.09
CA GLY A 219 10.71 -15.37 11.54
C GLY A 219 9.99 -16.17 10.46
N VAL A 220 10.54 -17.30 10.03
CA VAL A 220 9.91 -18.20 9.05
C VAL A 220 9.30 -19.41 9.75
N ASP A 221 8.27 -19.98 9.11
CA ASP A 221 7.74 -21.28 9.52
C ASP A 221 8.59 -22.39 8.88
N TRP A 222 8.72 -23.50 9.58
CA TRP A 222 9.58 -24.60 9.19
C TRP A 222 8.79 -25.89 8.98
N ILE A 223 9.08 -26.57 7.88
CA ILE A 223 8.62 -27.93 7.63
C ILE A 223 9.71 -28.88 8.08
N VAL A 224 9.36 -29.86 8.89
CA VAL A 224 10.29 -30.94 9.24
C VAL A 224 10.40 -31.86 8.05
N VAL A 225 11.62 -31.99 7.52
CA VAL A 225 11.91 -32.88 6.41
C VAL A 225 12.00 -34.30 6.98
N THR A 226 11.23 -35.23 6.42
CA THR A 226 11.24 -36.64 6.81
C THR A 226 11.53 -37.52 5.58
N PRO A 227 12.02 -38.75 5.79
CA PRO A 227 12.07 -39.74 4.72
C PRO A 227 10.68 -39.93 4.10
N PRO A 228 10.58 -40.29 2.80
CA PRO A 228 9.30 -40.47 2.10
C PRO A 228 8.31 -41.42 2.79
N ASP A 229 8.84 -42.41 3.53
CA ASP A 229 8.05 -43.45 4.21
C ASP A 229 7.71 -43.11 5.68
N CYS A 230 8.04 -41.91 6.14
CA CYS A 230 8.00 -41.55 7.56
C CYS A 230 7.15 -40.29 7.77
N THR A 231 6.07 -40.40 8.55
CA THR A 231 5.23 -39.26 8.92
C THR A 231 5.63 -38.72 10.30
N LEU A 232 5.45 -37.42 10.53
CA LEU A 232 5.76 -36.79 11.83
C LEU A 232 5.01 -37.43 13.01
N SER A 233 3.81 -37.97 12.75
CA SER A 233 3.03 -38.74 13.72
C SER A 233 3.74 -40.00 14.24
N GLN A 234 4.74 -40.52 13.53
CA GLN A 234 5.55 -41.66 13.98
C GLN A 234 6.63 -41.28 15.00
N PHE A 235 6.90 -39.98 15.20
CA PHE A 235 7.92 -39.49 16.14
C PHE A 235 7.36 -39.13 17.52
N ILE A 236 6.04 -39.15 17.71
CA ILE A 236 5.38 -38.84 18.98
C ILE A 236 4.88 -40.15 19.61
N PRO A 237 5.36 -40.55 20.81
CA PRO A 237 4.79 -41.70 21.51
C PRO A 237 3.35 -41.36 21.97
N ASN A 238 2.41 -42.27 21.68
CA ASN A 238 1.04 -42.26 22.22
C ASN A 238 1.04 -42.30 23.76
#